data_AF-A0A6M1ZF97-F1
#
_entry.id   AF-A0A6M1ZF97-F1
#
_cell.length_a   1.000
_cell.length_b   1.000
_cell.length_c   1.000
_cell.angle_alpha   90.00
_cell.angle_beta   90.00
_cell.angle_gamma   90.00
#
_symmetry.space_group_name_H-M   'P 1'
#
loop_
_entity.id
_entity.type
_entity.pdbx_description
1 polymer ?
#
loop_
_entity_poly.entity_id
_entity_poly.type
_entity_poly.pdbx_seq_one_letter_code
_entity_poly.pdbx_strand_id
1 'polypeptide(L)'
;MRKKRYMSLLEIMIVILLIGVITSVVGFNVKGSLEKGKVFKTEQAIVQIKDLLLLEVAGGASIEQVVADPVDYLRRSGVPKEPSKFILDGWGETLTVEATYSNTDIKVSSNRLNNYYTRTRRSNPDVVEDENDQDAPKY
;
A
#
# COMPACT_ATOMS: atom_id res chain seq x y z
N MET A 1 -2.23 51.40 -41.95
CA MET A 1 -2.41 49.94 -42.09
C MET A 1 -2.14 49.25 -40.76
N ARG A 2 -3.16 48.68 -40.09
CA ARG A 2 -2.98 47.92 -38.84
C ARG A 2 -2.25 46.61 -39.16
N LYS A 3 -1.02 46.43 -38.67
CA LYS A 3 -0.29 45.15 -38.79
C LYS A 3 -1.09 44.07 -38.05
N LYS A 4 -1.53 43.05 -38.78
CA LYS A 4 -2.29 41.92 -38.22
C LYS A 4 -1.36 41.13 -37.27
N ARG A 5 -1.81 40.92 -36.04
CA ARG A 5 -1.07 40.38 -34.87
C ARG A 5 -0.82 38.85 -34.92
N TYR A 6 -0.57 38.28 -36.09
CA TYR A 6 -0.47 36.82 -36.27
C TYR A 6 0.64 36.16 -35.43
N MET A 7 1.74 36.86 -35.15
CA MET A 7 2.81 36.38 -34.26
C MET A 7 2.28 36.02 -32.86
N SER A 8 1.44 36.86 -32.26
CA SER A 8 0.92 36.61 -30.90
C SER A 8 -0.04 35.42 -30.82
N LEU A 9 -0.73 35.10 -31.91
CA LEU A 9 -1.67 33.98 -31.96
C LEU A 9 -0.91 32.66 -32.06
N LEU A 10 0.10 32.61 -32.94
CA LEU A 10 0.98 31.47 -33.09
C LEU A 10 1.77 31.19 -31.81
N GLU A 11 2.24 32.24 -31.13
CA GLU A 11 2.95 32.13 -29.86
C GLU A 11 2.09 31.49 -28.76
N ILE A 12 0.84 31.94 -28.60
CA ILE A 12 -0.09 31.33 -27.64
C ILE A 12 -0.42 29.87 -28.00
N MET A 13 -0.57 29.54 -29.29
CA MET A 13 -0.80 28.16 -29.72
C MET A 13 0.36 27.23 -29.36
N ILE A 14 1.61 27.68 -29.57
CA ILE A 14 2.80 26.91 -29.20
C ILE A 14 2.88 26.74 -27.68
N VAL A 15 2.60 27.79 -26.90
CA VAL A 15 2.64 27.71 -25.43
C VAL A 15 1.65 26.69 -24.88
N ILE A 16 0.40 26.69 -25.37
CA ILE A 16 -0.62 25.72 -24.94
C ILE A 16 -0.21 24.29 -25.31
N LEU A 17 0.37 24.10 -26.50
CA LEU A 17 0.89 22.80 -26.94
C LEU A 17 2.04 22.33 -26.04
N LEU A 18 2.99 23.21 -25.70
CA LEU A 18 4.12 22.87 -24.84
C LEU A 18 3.68 22.47 -23.43
N ILE A 19 2.76 23.24 -22.82
CA ILE A 19 2.22 22.91 -21.49
C ILE A 19 1.50 21.56 -21.53
N GLY A 20 0.69 21.30 -22.57
CA GLY A 20 0.00 20.03 -22.74
C GLY A 20 0.94 18.82 -22.81
N VAL A 21 2.02 18.91 -23.58
CA VAL A 21 3.03 17.84 -23.69
C VAL A 21 3.72 17.59 -22.35
N ILE A 22 4.12 18.66 -21.64
CA ILE A 22 4.79 18.54 -20.33
C ILE A 22 3.85 17.91 -19.30
N THR A 23 2.61 18.39 -19.19
CA THR A 23 1.62 17.84 -18.25
C THR A 23 1.33 16.37 -18.53
N SER A 24 1.28 15.96 -19.80
CA SER A 24 1.06 14.57 -20.19
C SER A 24 2.15 13.64 -19.64
N VAL A 25 3.43 13.97 -19.86
CA VAL A 25 4.56 13.12 -19.42
C VAL A 25 4.66 13.07 -17.89
N VAL A 26 4.43 14.19 -17.19
CA VAL A 26 4.45 14.23 -15.73
C VAL A 26 3.37 13.33 -15.13
N GLY A 27 2.17 13.29 -15.72
CA GLY A 27 1.06 12.46 -15.26
C GLY A 27 1.38 10.96 -15.25
N PHE A 28 2.14 10.47 -16.24
CA PHE A 28 2.57 9.07 -16.30
C PHE A 28 3.50 8.69 -15.15
N ASN A 29 4.47 9.56 -14.81
CA ASN A 29 5.39 9.30 -13.71
C ASN A 29 4.69 9.33 -12.34
N VAL A 30 3.75 10.26 -12.14
CA VAL A 30 3.00 10.37 -10.88
C VAL A 30 2.17 9.11 -10.60
N LYS A 31 1.59 8.48 -11.63
CA LYS A 31 0.84 7.23 -11.48
C LYS A 31 1.69 6.10 -10.91
N GLY A 32 2.94 5.97 -11.34
CA GLY A 32 3.87 4.95 -10.81
C GLY A 32 4.23 5.21 -9.34
N SER A 33 4.54 6.46 -9.00
CA SER A 33 4.85 6.85 -7.61
C SER A 33 3.65 6.66 -6.67
N LEU A 34 2.43 6.91 -7.14
CA LEU A 34 1.21 6.68 -6.37
C LEU A 34 1.01 5.19 -6.06
N GLU A 35 1.22 4.30 -7.02
CA GLU A 35 1.10 2.85 -6.76
C GLU A 35 2.16 2.36 -5.77
N LYS A 36 3.41 2.83 -5.87
CA LYS A 36 4.45 2.54 -4.87
C LYS A 36 4.05 3.04 -3.48
N GLY A 37 3.46 4.22 -3.38
CA GLY A 37 2.97 4.76 -2.11
C GLY A 37 1.85 3.91 -1.49
N LYS A 38 0.98 3.30 -2.31
CA LYS A 38 -0.06 2.38 -1.83
C LYS A 38 0.52 1.06 -1.34
N VAL A 39 1.52 0.51 -2.02
CA VAL A 39 2.26 -0.69 -1.59
C VAL A 39 2.88 -0.44 -0.22
N PHE A 40 3.69 0.61 -0.10
CA PHE A 40 4.37 0.96 1.14
C PHE A 40 3.39 1.19 2.31
N LYS A 41 2.30 1.93 2.06
CA LYS A 41 1.25 2.13 3.07
C LYS A 41 0.64 0.79 3.53
N THR A 42 0.46 -0.15 2.61
CA THR A 42 -0.11 -1.47 2.92
C THR A 42 0.86 -2.33 3.72
N GLU A 43 2.13 -2.36 3.36
CA GLU A 43 3.17 -3.07 4.12
C GLU A 43 3.29 -2.53 5.55
N GLN A 44 3.34 -1.21 5.71
CA GLN A 44 3.37 -0.59 7.03
C GLN A 44 2.11 -0.91 7.86
N ALA A 45 0.93 -0.91 7.23
CA ALA A 45 -0.31 -1.27 7.90
C ALA A 45 -0.31 -2.74 8.35
N ILE A 46 0.17 -3.66 7.51
CA ILE A 46 0.32 -5.09 7.82
C ILE A 46 1.20 -5.28 9.06
N VAL A 47 2.37 -4.64 9.10
CA VAL A 47 3.30 -4.72 10.23
C VAL A 47 2.67 -4.14 11.50
N GLN A 48 2.10 -2.95 11.42
CA GLN A 48 1.47 -2.31 12.59
C GLN A 48 0.30 -3.12 13.15
N ILE A 49 -0.55 -3.68 12.28
CA ILE A 49 -1.67 -4.52 12.72
C ILE A 49 -1.13 -5.80 13.35
N LYS A 50 -0.14 -6.45 12.73
CA LYS A 50 0.49 -7.65 13.29
C LYS A 50 1.02 -7.37 14.70
N ASP A 51 1.78 -6.30 14.87
CA ASP A 51 2.37 -5.92 16.15
C ASP A 51 1.31 -5.62 17.22
N LEU A 52 0.24 -4.90 16.85
CA LEU A 52 -0.86 -4.60 17.77
C LEU A 52 -1.63 -5.86 18.19
N LEU A 53 -1.91 -6.76 17.25
CA LEU A 53 -2.60 -8.01 17.55
C LEU A 53 -1.71 -8.94 18.40
N LEU A 54 -0.40 -9.00 18.13
CA LEU A 54 0.55 -9.75 18.95
C LEU A 54 0.68 -9.16 20.37
N LEU A 55 0.64 -7.84 20.52
CA LEU A 55 0.64 -7.19 21.82
C LEU A 55 -0.57 -7.58 22.67
N GLU A 56 -1.76 -7.66 22.07
CA GLU A 56 -2.98 -8.12 22.75
C GLU A 56 -2.91 -9.61 23.13
N VAL A 57 -2.30 -10.44 22.27
CA VAL A 57 -2.03 -11.84 22.60
C VAL A 57 -1.06 -11.96 23.77
N ALA A 58 0.02 -11.18 23.79
CA ALA A 58 0.95 -11.12 24.92
C ALA A 58 0.29 -10.61 26.21
N GLY A 59 -0.74 -9.77 26.09
CA GLY A 59 -1.60 -9.33 27.18
C GLY A 59 -2.57 -10.39 27.72
N GLY A 60 -2.64 -11.57 27.11
CA GLY A 60 -3.43 -12.72 27.56
C GLY A 60 -4.63 -13.09 26.68
N ALA A 61 -4.79 -12.47 25.50
CA ALA A 61 -5.82 -12.86 24.54
C ALA A 61 -5.43 -14.14 23.78
N SER A 62 -6.40 -15.01 23.48
CA SER A 62 -6.16 -16.16 22.60
C SER A 62 -6.04 -15.71 21.14
N ILE A 63 -5.06 -16.25 20.41
CA ILE A 63 -4.85 -15.98 18.98
C ILE A 63 -6.11 -16.25 18.16
N GLU A 64 -6.85 -17.31 18.50
CA GLU A 64 -8.09 -17.69 17.80
C GLU A 64 -9.18 -16.61 17.94
N GLN A 65 -9.27 -15.97 19.10
CA GLN A 65 -10.23 -14.88 19.35
C GLN A 65 -9.82 -13.59 18.63
N VAL A 66 -8.51 -13.31 18.60
CA VAL A 66 -7.94 -12.13 17.95
C VAL A 66 -8.10 -12.19 16.42
N VAL A 67 -8.01 -13.39 15.86
CA VAL A 67 -8.24 -13.65 14.42
C VAL A 67 -9.72 -13.58 14.06
N ALA A 68 -10.62 -14.01 14.95
CA ALA A 68 -12.06 -13.97 14.71
C ALA A 68 -12.60 -12.53 14.66
N ASP A 69 -12.18 -11.66 15.59
CA ASP A 69 -12.67 -10.28 15.69
C ASP A 69 -11.54 -9.24 15.85
N PRO A 70 -10.65 -9.09 14.84
CA PRO A 70 -9.48 -8.21 14.93
C PRO A 70 -9.84 -6.74 15.16
N VAL A 71 -11.02 -6.29 14.67
CA VAL A 71 -11.51 -4.91 14.84
C VAL A 71 -11.69 -4.55 16.31
N ASP A 72 -12.24 -5.48 17.11
CA ASP A 72 -12.57 -5.19 18.50
C ASP A 72 -11.34 -5.25 19.40
N TYR A 73 -10.35 -6.08 19.07
CA TYR A 73 -9.04 -6.06 19.74
C TYR A 73 -8.24 -4.81 19.38
N LEU A 74 -8.32 -4.34 18.13
CA LEU A 74 -7.73 -3.05 17.73
C LEU A 74 -8.42 -1.84 18.39
N ARG A 75 -9.69 -1.95 18.80
CA ARG A 75 -10.36 -0.92 19.62
C ARG A 75 -9.82 -0.88 21.04
N ARG A 76 -9.56 -2.06 21.62
CA ARG A 76 -9.08 -2.20 23.01
C ARG A 76 -7.67 -1.66 23.19
N SER A 77 -6.81 -1.82 22.18
CA SER A 77 -5.45 -1.27 22.21
C SER A 77 -5.40 0.26 22.24
N GLY A 78 -6.49 0.95 21.87
CA GLY A 78 -6.61 2.41 21.94
C GLY A 78 -5.79 3.19 20.91
N VAL A 79 -5.14 2.51 19.97
CA VAL A 79 -4.20 3.11 19.01
C VAL A 79 -4.90 3.75 17.79
N PRO A 80 -5.86 3.10 17.12
CA PRO A 80 -6.54 3.69 15.97
C PRO A 80 -7.76 4.51 16.40
N LYS A 81 -7.85 5.78 15.97
CA LYS A 81 -9.05 6.62 16.13
C LYS A 81 -10.30 6.01 15.46
N GLU A 82 -10.09 5.28 14.36
CA GLU A 82 -11.13 4.54 13.63
C GLU A 82 -10.60 3.16 13.19
N PRO A 83 -10.80 2.10 13.99
CA PRO A 83 -10.26 0.77 13.72
C PRO A 83 -10.79 0.13 12.42
N SER A 84 -12.01 0.47 12.00
CA SER A 84 -12.59 -0.01 10.74
C SER A 84 -11.85 0.48 9.50
N LYS A 85 -11.27 1.69 9.55
CA LYS A 85 -10.42 2.23 8.48
C LYS A 85 -8.99 1.71 8.55
N PHE A 86 -8.59 1.20 9.71
CA PHE A 86 -7.23 0.70 9.95
C PHE A 86 -7.00 -0.67 9.31
N ILE A 87 -8.07 -1.47 9.13
CA ILE A 87 -8.01 -2.78 8.44
C ILE A 87 -8.03 -2.62 6.90
N LEU A 88 -8.13 -1.40 6.37
CA LEU A 88 -8.11 -1.16 4.93
C LEU A 88 -6.68 -1.00 4.42
N ASP A 89 -6.39 -1.61 3.28
CA ASP A 89 -5.12 -1.46 2.58
C ASP A 89 -5.01 -0.11 1.83
N GLY A 90 -3.87 0.10 1.15
CA GLY A 90 -3.62 1.29 0.33
C GLY A 90 -4.56 1.46 -0.87
N TRP A 91 -5.33 0.43 -1.23
CA TRP A 91 -6.33 0.44 -2.30
C TRP A 91 -7.78 0.45 -1.79
N GLY A 92 -7.98 0.39 -0.46
CA GLY A 92 -9.29 0.41 0.19
C GLY A 92 -9.94 -0.97 0.34
N GLU A 93 -9.18 -2.05 0.18
CA GLU A 93 -9.65 -3.43 0.39
C GLU A 93 -9.34 -3.89 1.83
N THR A 94 -10.18 -4.74 2.40
CA THR A 94 -10.00 -5.25 3.76
C THR A 94 -8.85 -6.27 3.82
N LEU A 95 -7.98 -6.11 4.81
CA LEU A 95 -6.89 -7.05 5.10
C LEU A 95 -7.45 -8.35 5.72
N THR A 96 -6.91 -9.48 5.27
CA THR A 96 -7.25 -10.80 5.81
C THR A 96 -6.24 -11.15 6.90
N VAL A 97 -6.74 -11.46 8.10
CA VAL A 97 -5.95 -11.94 9.24
C VAL A 97 -6.16 -13.44 9.35
N GLU A 98 -5.08 -14.21 9.33
CA GLU A 98 -5.09 -15.68 9.48
C GLU A 98 -4.13 -16.11 10.59
N ALA A 99 -4.50 -17.16 11.34
CA ALA A 99 -3.59 -17.82 12.26
C ALA A 99 -2.63 -18.72 11.47
N THR A 100 -1.33 -18.64 11.76
CA THR A 100 -0.35 -19.59 11.20
C THR A 100 -0.45 -20.93 11.92
N TYR A 101 -0.12 -22.03 11.22
CA TYR A 101 -0.21 -23.44 11.63
C TYR A 101 0.34 -23.81 13.03
N SER A 102 1.11 -22.94 13.68
CA SER A 102 1.64 -23.19 15.03
C SER A 102 0.85 -22.53 16.17
N ASN A 103 -0.24 -21.79 15.90
CA ASN A 103 -0.97 -21.01 16.92
C ASN A 103 -0.03 -20.10 17.73
N THR A 104 1.07 -19.65 17.13
CA THR A 104 2.08 -18.81 17.79
C THR A 104 2.32 -17.50 17.04
N ASP A 105 1.85 -17.39 15.80
CA ASP A 105 2.05 -16.20 14.98
C ASP A 105 0.79 -15.86 14.17
N ILE A 106 0.61 -14.56 13.93
CA ILE A 106 -0.50 -13.97 13.20
C ILE A 106 0.00 -13.52 11.83
N LYS A 107 -0.63 -14.02 10.77
CA LYS A 107 -0.32 -13.61 9.41
C LYS A 107 -1.40 -12.65 8.92
N VAL A 108 -1.00 -11.44 8.57
CA VAL A 108 -1.88 -10.43 7.96
C VAL A 108 -1.52 -10.30 6.49
N SER A 109 -2.50 -10.40 5.59
CA SER A 109 -2.27 -10.38 4.14
C SER A 109 -3.28 -9.51 3.40
N SER A 110 -2.84 -8.94 2.27
CA SER A 110 -3.69 -8.22 1.30
C SER A 110 -3.74 -8.97 -0.02
N ASN A 111 -4.94 -9.22 -0.54
CA ASN A 111 -5.16 -9.79 -1.87
C ASN A 111 -4.55 -8.89 -2.96
N ARG A 112 -4.73 -7.57 -2.83
CA ARG A 112 -4.24 -6.56 -3.77
C ARG A 112 -2.72 -6.50 -3.83
N LEU A 113 -2.07 -6.56 -2.67
CA LEU A 113 -0.61 -6.57 -2.57
C LEU A 113 -0.01 -7.82 -3.24
N ASN A 114 -0.57 -9.00 -2.96
CA ASN A 114 -0.10 -10.24 -3.59
C ASN A 114 -0.29 -10.22 -5.12
N ASN A 115 -1.43 -9.70 -5.58
CA ASN A 115 -1.69 -9.49 -7.01
C ASN A 115 -0.72 -8.50 -7.66
N TYR A 116 -0.32 -7.44 -6.94
CA TYR A 116 0.69 -6.50 -7.40
C TYR A 116 2.03 -7.20 -7.62
N TYR A 117 2.56 -7.93 -6.63
CA TYR A 117 3.83 -8.66 -6.78
C TYR A 117 3.76 -9.73 -7.87
N THR A 118 2.64 -10.46 -7.98
CA THR A 118 2.47 -11.47 -9.03
C THR A 118 2.53 -10.85 -10.43
N ARG A 119 1.94 -9.66 -10.61
CA ARG A 119 2.00 -8.91 -11.88
C ARG A 119 3.40 -8.37 -12.14
N THR A 120 4.04 -7.79 -11.13
CA THR A 120 5.38 -7.23 -11.24
C THR A 120 6.42 -8.32 -11.54
N ARG A 121 6.34 -9.47 -10.88
CA ARG A 121 7.22 -10.63 -11.10
C ARG A 121 7.08 -11.25 -12.49
N ARG A 122 5.87 -11.25 -13.06
CA ARG A 122 5.65 -11.65 -14.47
C ARG A 122 6.24 -10.66 -15.48
N SER A 123 6.32 -9.38 -15.11
CA SER A 123 6.84 -8.31 -15.98
C SER A 123 8.34 -8.09 -15.84
N ASN A 124 8.96 -8.49 -14.72
CA ASN A 124 10.39 -8.34 -14.47
C ASN A 124 10.87 -9.43 -13.47
N PRO A 125 11.44 -10.56 -13.93
CA PRO A 125 11.82 -11.68 -13.07
C PRO A 125 13.04 -11.38 -12.18
N ASP A 126 13.78 -10.30 -12.45
CA ASP A 126 15.02 -9.94 -11.74
C ASP A 126 14.81 -8.98 -10.55
N VAL A 127 13.57 -8.55 -10.26
CA VAL A 127 13.26 -7.75 -9.06
C VAL A 127 12.89 -8.69 -7.92
N VAL A 128 13.92 -9.26 -7.30
CA VAL A 128 13.83 -9.80 -5.94
C VAL A 128 14.11 -8.62 -5.01
N GLU A 129 13.08 -7.98 -4.46
CA GLU A 129 13.25 -7.04 -3.35
C GLU A 129 13.31 -7.83 -2.05
N ASP A 130 14.49 -7.75 -1.45
CA ASP A 130 14.90 -7.91 -0.05
C ASP A 130 14.29 -9.06 0.77
N GLU A 131 15.14 -10.08 0.94
CA GLU A 131 15.11 -10.99 2.07
C GLU A 131 15.17 -10.20 3.39
N ASN A 132 14.04 -9.98 4.03
CA ASN A 132 13.98 -9.69 5.47
C ASN A 132 13.09 -10.70 6.25
N ASP A 133 12.91 -11.90 5.68
CA ASP A 133 12.30 -13.06 6.34
C ASP A 133 13.31 -14.23 6.45
N GLN A 134 14.57 -13.93 6.80
CA GLN A 134 15.55 -14.92 7.25
C GLN A 134 16.00 -14.63 8.69
N ASP A 135 15.05 -14.53 9.62
CA ASP A 135 15.30 -14.80 11.03
C ASP A 135 14.46 -16.00 11.48
N ALA A 136 14.91 -17.18 11.05
CA ALA A 136 14.56 -18.42 11.71
C ALA A 136 15.84 -19.27 11.82
N PRO A 137 16.49 -19.35 12.99
CA PRO A 137 17.62 -20.24 13.17
C PRO A 137 17.12 -21.69 13.02
N LYS A 138 17.58 -22.36 11.96
CA LYS A 138 17.48 -23.81 11.85
C LYS A 138 18.47 -24.42 12.85
N TYR A 139 17.95 -25.04 13.90
CA TYR A 139 18.68 -26.05 14.69
C TYR A 139 18.63 -27.40 13.98
#